data_AF-A0A932B5G7-F1
#
_entry.id   AF-A0A932B5G7-F1
#
_cell.length_a   1.000
_cell.length_b   1.000
_cell.length_c   1.000
_cell.angle_alpha   90.00
_cell.angle_beta   90.00
_cell.angle_gamma   90.00
#
_symmetry.space_group_name_H-M   'P 1'
#
loop_
_entity.id
_entity.type
_entity.pdbx_description
1 polymer ?
#
loop_
_entity_poly.entity_id
_entity_poly.type
_entity_poly.pdbx_seq_one_letter_code
_entity_poly.pdbx_strand_id
1 'polypeptide(L)'
;MLLMGWDLSRAAEPTPASATAPLAVPPTAAQLFKQHCATCHGEQRTGGMGPALLPESLERLRKAEAIKVIGQGRPATQMPAFGGVLSEAQITQLAHWIYTPVLPSPTWRDEDIRASRTEAIRAPAASGTSAAPEAKPIWQADPLNLFVVVEGGDHHVSIVDGDKLTVIHRFVSRYALHGGPKFSPDGRFVFFGSRDGWITKYDLYTLQVVAEVRAGLNMRNVAVSGDGRWVLAGNYLPGNVVLFDADLQLVRSYPATSLDGKRNSRVSAVYDAAPRQSFIVALKDLPELWEISYNPKAEPIHDGYVHDFRMGEAIAKNG
;
A
#
# COMPACT_ATOMS: atom_id res chain seq x y z
N MET A 1 20.73 52.83 -86.46
CA MET A 1 20.37 51.58 -85.76
C MET A 1 21.39 51.36 -84.66
N LEU A 2 20.93 50.95 -83.47
CA LEU A 2 21.64 50.77 -82.18
C LEU A 2 21.81 52.01 -81.27
N LEU A 3 20.83 52.19 -80.39
CA LEU A 3 20.96 52.81 -79.07
C LEU A 3 21.29 51.69 -78.06
N MET A 4 22.41 51.80 -77.35
CA MET A 4 22.75 50.93 -76.21
C MET A 4 22.09 51.48 -74.95
N GLY A 5 21.08 50.77 -74.42
CA GLY A 5 20.54 51.00 -73.08
C GLY A 5 21.32 50.20 -72.04
N TRP A 6 21.79 50.87 -70.98
CA TRP A 6 22.30 50.22 -69.78
C TRP A 6 21.16 50.10 -68.78
N ASP A 7 20.81 48.86 -68.42
CA ASP A 7 19.77 48.56 -67.43
C ASP A 7 20.42 48.48 -66.03
N LEU A 8 20.14 49.47 -65.19
CA LEU A 8 20.66 49.61 -63.81
C LEU A 8 19.68 49.06 -62.76
N SER A 9 18.71 48.23 -63.14
CA SER A 9 17.70 47.73 -62.21
C SER A 9 18.09 46.37 -61.59
N ARG A 10 19.05 46.37 -60.66
CA ARG A 10 19.22 45.26 -59.71
C ARG A 10 19.21 45.79 -58.29
N ALA A 11 17.99 46.02 -57.78
CA ALA A 11 17.76 46.25 -56.36
C ALA A 11 18.12 44.96 -55.60
N ALA A 12 18.92 45.08 -54.54
CA ALA A 12 19.24 43.98 -53.64
C ALA A 12 17.96 43.50 -52.95
N GLU A 13 17.67 42.20 -53.07
CA GLU A 13 16.58 41.57 -52.33
C GLU A 13 16.89 41.60 -50.82
N PRO A 14 15.93 41.97 -49.97
CA PRO A 14 16.13 41.95 -48.52
C PRO A 14 16.29 40.50 -48.04
N THR A 15 17.38 40.26 -47.32
CA THR A 15 17.65 39.01 -46.60
C THR A 15 16.42 38.62 -45.76
N PRO A 16 15.89 37.39 -45.88
CA PRO A 16 14.75 36.97 -45.08
C PRO A 16 15.15 37.00 -43.60
N ALA A 17 14.40 37.75 -42.79
CA ALA A 17 14.55 37.78 -41.35
C ALA A 17 14.42 36.35 -40.82
N SER A 18 15.44 35.89 -40.09
CA SER A 18 15.46 34.59 -39.46
C SER A 18 14.26 34.48 -38.53
N ALA A 19 13.27 33.66 -38.90
CA ALA A 19 12.13 33.37 -38.05
C ALA A 19 12.64 32.77 -36.73
N THR A 20 12.45 33.50 -35.63
CA THR A 20 12.67 33.00 -34.28
C THR A 20 11.80 31.76 -34.10
N ALA A 21 12.44 30.59 -33.97
CA ALA A 21 11.75 29.35 -33.66
C ALA A 21 10.91 29.57 -32.38
N PRO A 22 9.64 29.15 -32.35
CA PRO A 22 8.83 29.28 -31.14
C PRO A 22 9.53 28.53 -30.00
N LEU A 23 9.73 29.23 -28.88
CA LEU A 23 10.28 28.66 -27.66
C LEU A 23 9.46 27.41 -27.30
N ALA A 24 10.10 26.25 -27.24
CA ALA A 24 9.46 25.01 -26.86
C ALA A 24 8.85 25.16 -25.45
N VAL A 25 7.56 24.85 -25.32
CA VAL A 25 6.86 24.89 -24.03
C VAL A 25 7.56 23.90 -23.07
N PRO A 26 8.00 24.34 -21.89
CA PRO A 26 8.68 23.45 -20.94
C PRO A 26 7.74 22.31 -20.53
N PRO A 27 8.26 21.09 -20.34
CA PRO A 27 7.43 19.94 -19.98
C PRO A 27 6.78 20.16 -18.61
N THR A 28 5.53 19.73 -18.49
CA THR A 28 4.80 19.73 -17.22
C THR A 28 5.33 18.65 -16.27
N ALA A 29 5.11 18.81 -14.96
CA ALA A 29 5.47 17.79 -13.99
C ALA A 29 4.82 16.42 -14.27
N ALA A 30 3.59 16.38 -14.77
CA ALA A 30 2.93 15.13 -15.14
C ALA A 30 3.64 14.42 -16.30
N GLN A 31 4.11 15.17 -17.32
CA GLN A 31 4.88 14.62 -18.44
C GLN A 31 6.24 14.10 -17.96
N LEU A 32 6.95 14.88 -17.14
CA LEU A 32 8.22 14.46 -16.53
C LEU A 32 8.04 13.20 -15.69
N PHE A 33 6.98 13.12 -14.89
CA PHE A 33 6.70 11.96 -14.05
C PHE A 33 6.41 10.72 -14.90
N LYS A 34 5.60 10.86 -15.95
CA LYS A 34 5.32 9.77 -16.89
C LYS A 34 6.60 9.25 -17.56
N GLN A 35 7.51 10.15 -17.94
CA GLN A 35 8.74 9.80 -18.63
C GLN A 35 9.78 9.14 -17.72
N HIS A 36 9.88 9.57 -16.46
CA HIS A 36 11.03 9.22 -15.60
C HIS A 36 10.67 8.39 -14.36
N CYS A 37 9.42 8.41 -13.91
CA CYS A 37 9.05 7.90 -12.59
C CYS A 37 7.97 6.80 -12.65
N ALA A 38 7.03 6.90 -13.60
CA ALA A 38 5.83 6.07 -13.63
C ALA A 38 6.11 4.56 -13.78
N THR A 39 7.21 4.16 -14.43
CA THR A 39 7.59 2.75 -14.56
C THR A 39 7.78 2.05 -13.21
N CYS A 40 8.31 2.76 -12.22
CA CYS A 40 8.54 2.20 -10.89
C CYS A 40 7.41 2.56 -9.91
N HIS A 41 6.86 3.78 -10.00
CA HIS A 41 5.92 4.32 -9.02
C HIS A 41 4.44 4.27 -9.46
N GLY A 42 4.17 3.72 -10.65
CA GLY A 42 2.84 3.66 -11.26
C GLY A 42 2.38 5.02 -11.82
N GLU A 43 1.61 5.02 -12.91
CA GLU A 43 1.13 6.26 -13.55
C GLU A 43 0.29 7.13 -12.60
N GLN A 44 -0.50 6.49 -11.74
CA GLN A 44 -1.31 7.15 -10.71
C GLN A 44 -0.58 7.33 -9.37
N ARG A 45 0.75 7.16 -9.34
CA ARG A 45 1.58 7.22 -8.11
C ARG A 45 1.24 6.16 -7.06
N THR A 46 0.55 5.08 -7.45
CA THR A 46 0.07 4.01 -6.57
C THR A 46 1.16 3.01 -6.18
N GLY A 47 2.40 3.19 -6.66
CA GLY A 47 3.52 2.30 -6.39
C GLY A 47 3.54 1.06 -7.30
N GLY A 48 4.64 0.34 -7.24
CA GLY A 48 4.94 -0.84 -8.04
C GLY A 48 6.25 -1.43 -7.57
N MET A 49 7.31 -1.32 -8.39
CA MET A 49 8.67 -1.61 -7.94
C MET A 49 9.16 -0.59 -6.91
N GLY A 50 8.80 0.69 -7.11
CA GLY A 50 9.02 1.76 -6.16
C GLY A 50 7.79 1.97 -5.26
N PRO A 51 7.95 2.65 -4.11
CA PRO A 51 6.84 2.91 -3.20
C PRO A 51 5.78 3.82 -3.83
N ALA A 52 4.57 3.79 -3.27
CA ALA A 52 3.52 4.75 -3.62
C ALA A 52 3.95 6.19 -3.27
N LEU A 53 3.73 7.11 -4.21
CA LEU A 53 4.07 8.54 -4.10
C LEU A 53 2.81 9.41 -3.98
N LEU A 54 1.78 8.88 -3.35
CA LEU A 54 0.56 9.61 -3.02
C LEU A 54 0.84 10.60 -1.87
N PRO A 55 0.13 11.74 -1.79
CA PRO A 55 0.29 12.69 -0.69
C PRO A 55 0.21 12.02 0.69
N GLU A 56 -0.70 11.06 0.87
CA GLU A 56 -0.91 10.27 2.09
C GLU A 56 0.28 9.34 2.40
N SER A 57 0.95 8.83 1.36
CA SER A 57 2.15 8.00 1.49
C SER A 57 3.37 8.83 1.88
N LEU A 58 3.42 10.08 1.40
CA LEU A 58 4.51 11.03 1.59
C LEU A 58 4.38 11.89 2.86
N GLU A 59 3.35 11.70 3.69
CA GLU A 59 3.10 12.51 4.90
C GLU A 59 4.31 12.67 5.84
N ARG A 60 5.23 11.68 5.84
CA ARG A 60 6.43 11.69 6.69
C ARG A 60 7.71 12.16 5.97
N LEU A 61 7.65 12.39 4.66
CA LEU A 61 8.76 12.91 3.86
C LEU A 61 8.53 14.40 3.61
N ARG A 62 9.47 15.26 3.98
CA ARG A 62 9.34 16.70 3.72
C ARG A 62 9.65 17.00 2.25
N LYS A 63 8.99 18.00 1.65
CA LYS A 63 9.20 18.41 0.25
C LYS A 63 10.67 18.67 -0.10
N ALA A 64 11.40 19.35 0.77
CA ALA A 64 12.83 19.62 0.57
C ALA A 64 13.67 18.32 0.54
N GLU A 65 13.26 17.30 1.29
CA GLU A 65 13.89 15.99 1.26
C GLU A 65 13.51 15.22 -0.01
N ALA A 66 12.26 15.33 -0.47
CA ALA A 66 11.84 14.78 -1.76
C ALA A 66 12.65 15.37 -2.94
N ILE A 67 12.92 16.68 -2.93
CA ILE A 67 13.80 17.34 -3.91
C ILE A 67 15.19 16.70 -3.90
N LYS A 68 15.78 16.50 -2.72
CA LYS A 68 17.08 15.83 -2.57
C LYS A 68 17.04 14.39 -3.09
N VAL A 69 16.01 13.62 -2.74
CA VAL A 69 15.85 12.23 -3.18
C VAL A 69 15.72 12.13 -4.70
N ILE A 70 14.95 13.03 -5.34
CA ILE A 70 14.82 13.03 -6.81
C ILE A 70 16.16 13.43 -7.45
N GLY A 71 16.84 14.46 -6.93
CA GLY A 71 18.11 14.92 -7.50
C GLY A 71 19.28 13.97 -7.28
N GLN A 72 19.39 13.36 -6.10
CA GLN A 72 20.57 12.61 -5.64
C GLN A 72 20.34 11.10 -5.54
N GLY A 73 19.09 10.64 -5.71
CA GLY A 73 18.71 9.25 -5.51
C GLY A 73 18.76 8.84 -4.03
N ARG A 74 18.71 7.53 -3.79
CA ARG A 74 18.95 6.94 -2.47
C ARG A 74 20.08 5.89 -2.59
N PRO A 75 21.20 6.05 -1.87
CA PRO A 75 22.29 5.09 -1.90
C PRO A 75 21.82 3.67 -1.56
N ALA A 76 22.39 2.66 -2.24
CA ALA A 76 22.04 1.25 -2.07
C ALA A 76 20.55 0.91 -2.29
N THR A 77 19.86 1.66 -3.15
CA THR A 77 18.48 1.37 -3.57
C THR A 77 18.33 1.43 -5.09
N GLN A 78 17.17 1.00 -5.59
CA GLN A 78 16.80 1.15 -7.00
C GLN A 78 16.31 2.55 -7.37
N MET A 79 16.36 3.54 -6.46
CA MET A 79 15.98 4.93 -6.74
C MET A 79 17.20 5.74 -7.22
N PRO A 80 17.35 5.97 -8.54
CA PRO A 80 18.52 6.64 -9.08
C PRO A 80 18.48 8.16 -8.87
N ALA A 81 19.62 8.81 -9.11
CA ALA A 81 19.74 10.26 -9.13
C ALA A 81 19.29 10.83 -10.49
N PHE A 82 18.43 11.85 -10.49
CA PHE A 82 18.00 12.55 -11.71
C PHE A 82 18.67 13.90 -11.91
N GLY A 83 19.59 14.34 -11.03
CA GLY A 83 20.29 15.62 -11.17
C GLY A 83 21.13 15.78 -12.44
N GLY A 84 21.52 14.67 -13.09
CA GLY A 84 22.18 14.68 -14.40
C GLY A 84 21.23 14.65 -15.60
N VAL A 85 19.92 14.51 -15.37
CA VAL A 85 18.89 14.34 -16.41
C VAL A 85 17.87 15.48 -16.39
N LEU A 86 17.54 16.00 -15.21
CA LEU A 86 16.54 17.02 -14.97
C LEU A 86 17.18 18.27 -14.36
N SER A 87 16.72 19.46 -14.76
CA SER A 87 17.14 20.71 -14.13
C SER A 87 16.62 20.84 -12.71
N GLU A 88 17.25 21.67 -11.88
CA GLU A 88 16.78 21.95 -10.51
C GLU A 88 15.33 22.45 -10.47
N ALA A 89 14.93 23.24 -11.47
CA ALA A 89 13.56 23.71 -11.63
C ALA A 89 12.59 22.57 -11.92
N GLN A 90 12.94 21.63 -12.81
CA GLN A 90 12.13 20.44 -13.10
C GLN A 90 12.02 19.50 -11.90
N ILE A 91 13.11 19.29 -11.17
CA ILE A 91 13.13 18.48 -9.94
C ILE A 91 12.22 19.10 -8.90
N THR A 92 12.31 20.41 -8.69
CA THR A 92 11.44 21.14 -7.74
C THR A 92 9.98 21.06 -8.16
N GLN A 93 9.69 21.22 -9.45
CA GLN A 93 8.35 21.11 -10.00
C GLN A 93 7.75 19.71 -9.78
N LEU A 94 8.51 18.66 -10.07
CA LEU A 94 8.13 17.26 -9.80
C LEU A 94 7.89 17.02 -8.31
N ALA A 95 8.84 17.45 -7.47
CA ALA A 95 8.77 17.27 -6.03
C ALA A 95 7.56 17.99 -5.44
N HIS A 96 7.13 19.12 -5.98
CA HIS A 96 5.91 19.80 -5.54
C HIS A 96 4.65 19.08 -6.05
N TRP A 97 4.67 18.63 -7.30
CA TRP A 97 3.54 17.96 -7.94
C TRP A 97 3.18 16.63 -7.27
N ILE A 98 4.15 15.83 -6.82
CA ILE A 98 3.83 14.56 -6.14
C ILE A 98 3.08 14.73 -4.81
N TYR A 99 3.05 15.95 -4.24
CA TYR A 99 2.24 16.27 -3.05
C TYR A 99 0.86 16.84 -3.38
N THR A 100 0.50 17.02 -4.65
CA THR A 100 -0.87 17.42 -5.03
C THR A 100 -1.77 16.18 -5.12
N PRO A 101 -3.08 16.31 -4.83
CA PRO A 101 -4.02 15.22 -5.03
C PRO A 101 -3.95 14.61 -6.44
N VAL A 102 -4.14 13.29 -6.56
CA VAL A 102 -4.32 12.62 -7.86
C VAL A 102 -5.79 12.79 -8.26
N LEU A 103 -6.04 13.23 -9.50
CA LEU A 103 -7.38 13.40 -10.05
C LEU A 103 -7.53 12.61 -11.37
N PRO A 104 -8.53 11.72 -11.50
CA PRO A 104 -9.43 11.26 -10.42
C PRO A 104 -8.65 10.52 -9.32
N SER A 105 -9.23 10.42 -8.13
CA SER A 105 -8.62 9.68 -7.02
C SER A 105 -8.37 8.22 -7.42
N PRO A 106 -7.21 7.62 -7.06
CA PRO A 106 -6.93 6.24 -7.41
C PRO A 106 -7.91 5.32 -6.69
N THR A 107 -8.36 4.28 -7.37
CA THR A 107 -9.24 3.26 -6.79
C THR A 107 -8.47 1.98 -6.55
N TRP A 108 -8.90 1.23 -5.53
CA TRP A 108 -8.45 -0.14 -5.26
C TRP A 108 -9.64 -0.95 -4.79
N ARG A 109 -10.18 -1.79 -5.67
CA ARG A 109 -11.44 -2.50 -5.49
C ARG A 109 -11.19 -3.96 -5.17
N ASP A 110 -12.26 -4.69 -4.86
CA ASP A 110 -12.21 -6.11 -4.56
C ASP A 110 -11.53 -6.92 -5.67
N GLU A 111 -11.71 -6.53 -6.93
CA GLU A 111 -11.05 -7.17 -8.07
C GLU A 111 -9.53 -6.95 -8.04
N ASP A 112 -9.08 -5.73 -7.74
CA ASP A 112 -7.66 -5.38 -7.64
C ASP A 112 -7.00 -6.11 -6.46
N ILE A 113 -7.71 -6.20 -5.33
CA ILE A 113 -7.27 -6.95 -4.14
C ILE A 113 -7.08 -8.42 -4.51
N ARG A 114 -8.08 -9.06 -5.13
CA ARG A 114 -7.98 -10.47 -5.56
C ARG A 114 -6.85 -10.69 -6.57
N ALA A 115 -6.72 -9.81 -7.56
CA ALA A 115 -5.68 -9.89 -8.59
C ALA A 115 -4.27 -9.69 -8.03
N SER A 116 -4.11 -8.94 -6.93
CA SER A 116 -2.82 -8.73 -6.29
C SER A 116 -2.32 -9.92 -5.46
N ARG A 117 -3.20 -10.86 -5.12
CA ARG A 117 -2.84 -11.97 -4.25
C ARG A 117 -1.85 -12.90 -4.95
N THR A 118 -0.75 -13.18 -4.27
CA THR A 118 0.23 -14.19 -4.64
C THR A 118 0.33 -15.22 -3.52
N GLU A 119 0.60 -16.46 -3.89
CA GLU A 119 0.81 -17.56 -2.94
C GLU A 119 2.06 -18.31 -3.39
N ALA A 120 2.94 -18.62 -2.45
CA ALA A 120 4.07 -19.47 -2.75
C ALA A 120 3.54 -20.85 -3.17
N ILE A 121 4.09 -21.42 -4.24
CA ILE A 121 3.71 -22.76 -4.69
C ILE A 121 3.98 -23.73 -3.53
N ARG A 122 2.92 -24.15 -2.83
CA ARG A 122 3.00 -25.27 -1.90
C ARG A 122 3.41 -26.48 -2.73
N ALA A 123 4.46 -27.18 -2.30
CA ALA A 123 4.67 -28.55 -2.76
C ALA A 123 3.31 -29.28 -2.61
N PRO A 124 2.83 -30.01 -3.62
CA PRO A 124 1.53 -30.65 -3.56
C PRO A 124 1.45 -31.46 -2.27
N ALA A 125 0.47 -31.15 -1.43
CA ALA A 125 0.17 -31.98 -0.28
C ALA A 125 -0.02 -33.39 -0.83
N ALA A 126 0.80 -34.34 -0.37
CA ALA A 126 0.69 -35.73 -0.77
C ALA A 126 -0.78 -36.14 -0.59
N SER A 127 -1.46 -36.42 -1.70
CA SER A 127 -2.87 -36.76 -1.72
C SER A 127 -3.07 -38.01 -0.87
N GLY A 128 -3.82 -37.91 0.24
CA GLY A 128 -4.33 -39.11 0.92
C GLY A 128 -4.62 -39.06 2.41
N THR A 129 -4.23 -38.02 3.17
CA THR A 129 -4.53 -37.99 4.62
C THR A 129 -5.00 -36.60 5.07
N SER A 130 -6.17 -36.54 5.71
CA SER A 130 -6.84 -35.34 6.22
C SER A 130 -6.17 -34.67 7.44
N ALA A 131 -4.88 -34.91 7.63
CA ALA A 131 -4.03 -34.17 8.53
C ALA A 131 -2.68 -34.05 7.83
N ALA A 132 -2.32 -32.84 7.40
CA ALA A 132 -0.93 -32.56 7.08
C ALA A 132 -0.11 -32.91 8.34
N PRO A 133 1.04 -33.61 8.22
CA PRO A 133 1.89 -33.85 9.38
C PRO A 133 2.15 -32.52 10.08
N GLU A 134 2.11 -32.49 11.41
CA GLU A 134 2.44 -31.31 12.20
C GLU A 134 3.75 -30.74 11.67
N ALA A 135 3.66 -29.57 11.04
CA ALA A 135 4.85 -28.95 10.48
C ALA A 135 5.77 -28.64 11.66
N LYS A 136 7.02 -29.09 11.57
CA LYS A 136 8.04 -28.82 12.59
C LYS A 136 8.92 -27.67 12.11
N PRO A 137 9.45 -26.84 13.03
CA PRO A 137 10.50 -25.89 12.69
C PRO A 137 11.68 -26.58 12.00
N ILE A 138 12.22 -25.96 10.94
CA ILE A 138 13.44 -26.44 10.26
C ILE A 138 14.74 -25.98 10.96
N TRP A 139 14.60 -25.43 12.17
CA TRP A 139 15.63 -24.88 13.04
C TRP A 139 15.39 -25.36 14.49
N GLN A 140 16.33 -25.08 15.40
CA GLN A 140 16.37 -25.71 16.74
C GLN A 140 16.05 -24.78 17.92
N ALA A 141 15.90 -23.46 17.72
CA ALA A 141 15.53 -22.52 18.78
C ALA A 141 14.14 -22.84 19.37
N ASP A 142 13.80 -22.26 20.53
CA ASP A 142 12.43 -22.30 21.05
C ASP A 142 11.51 -21.41 20.18
N PRO A 143 10.48 -21.97 19.52
CA PRO A 143 9.56 -21.18 18.70
C PRO A 143 8.80 -20.08 19.45
N LEU A 144 8.57 -20.26 20.75
CA LEU A 144 7.83 -19.29 21.57
C LEU A 144 8.73 -18.20 22.16
N ASN A 145 10.05 -18.32 21.97
CA ASN A 145 11.03 -17.31 22.35
C ASN A 145 11.74 -16.71 21.14
N LEU A 146 11.06 -16.59 19.99
CA LEU A 146 11.61 -15.90 18.83
C LEU A 146 11.37 -14.39 18.89
N PHE A 147 12.34 -13.62 18.40
CA PHE A 147 12.13 -12.21 18.06
C PHE A 147 11.97 -12.03 16.55
N VAL A 148 10.94 -11.29 16.15
CA VAL A 148 10.75 -10.80 14.79
C VAL A 148 11.19 -9.34 14.73
N VAL A 149 12.39 -9.10 14.21
CA VAL A 149 13.04 -7.79 14.21
C VAL A 149 12.86 -7.11 12.85
N VAL A 150 12.20 -5.94 12.83
CA VAL A 150 11.97 -5.16 11.61
C VAL A 150 13.13 -4.19 11.37
N GLU A 151 13.84 -4.38 10.27
CA GLU A 151 14.96 -3.55 9.82
C GLU A 151 14.45 -2.49 8.83
N GLY A 152 13.89 -1.40 9.36
CA GLY A 152 13.21 -0.38 8.55
C GLY A 152 14.13 0.42 7.61
N GLY A 153 15.45 0.37 7.81
CA GLY A 153 16.43 1.12 7.03
C GLY A 153 16.63 0.57 5.62
N ASP A 154 16.72 -0.75 5.48
CA ASP A 154 16.96 -1.44 4.20
C ASP A 154 15.85 -2.46 3.85
N HIS A 155 14.73 -2.41 4.57
CA HIS A 155 13.52 -3.20 4.33
C HIS A 155 13.75 -4.71 4.42
N HIS A 156 14.29 -5.14 5.55
CA HIS A 156 14.40 -6.55 5.90
C HIS A 156 13.69 -6.87 7.21
N VAL A 157 13.50 -8.16 7.44
CA VAL A 157 13.12 -8.72 8.73
C VAL A 157 14.11 -9.82 9.09
N SER A 158 14.59 -9.78 10.34
CA SER A 158 15.40 -10.82 10.95
C SER A 158 14.58 -11.63 11.94
N ILE A 159 14.67 -12.96 11.84
CA ILE A 159 14.17 -13.91 12.83
C ILE A 159 15.34 -14.27 13.74
N VAL A 160 15.20 -13.99 15.03
CA VAL A 160 16.29 -14.09 16.01
C VAL A 160 15.91 -15.08 17.11
N ASP A 161 16.83 -15.97 17.43
CA ASP A 161 16.77 -16.87 18.59
C ASP A 161 16.80 -16.01 19.88
N GLY A 162 15.75 -16.06 20.70
CA GLY A 162 15.66 -15.22 21.90
C GLY A 162 16.51 -15.68 23.08
N ASP A 163 17.02 -16.92 23.06
CA ASP A 163 17.94 -17.41 24.09
C ASP A 163 19.38 -17.01 23.76
N LYS A 164 19.77 -17.18 22.49
CA LYS A 164 21.15 -16.95 22.02
C LYS A 164 21.38 -15.57 21.43
N LEU A 165 20.32 -14.83 21.11
CA LEU A 165 20.33 -13.55 20.41
C LEU A 165 21.08 -13.61 19.06
N THR A 166 20.98 -14.76 18.39
CA THR A 166 21.58 -14.99 17.06
C THR A 166 20.52 -14.97 15.96
N VAL A 167 20.85 -14.39 14.81
CA VAL A 167 19.97 -14.40 13.62
C VAL A 167 19.86 -15.82 13.06
N ILE A 168 18.65 -16.37 13.05
CA ILE A 168 18.31 -17.66 12.42
C ILE A 168 18.12 -17.45 10.91
N HIS A 169 17.42 -16.38 10.54
CA HIS A 169 17.10 -16.08 9.16
C HIS A 169 16.88 -14.58 8.96
N ARG A 170 17.14 -14.11 7.74
CA ARG A 170 16.92 -12.72 7.33
C ARG A 170 16.38 -12.69 5.92
N PHE A 171 15.29 -11.96 5.70
CA PHE A 171 14.63 -11.88 4.40
C PHE A 171 14.20 -10.45 4.07
N VAL A 172 14.08 -10.17 2.77
CA VAL A 172 13.58 -8.88 2.26
C VAL A 172 12.09 -8.77 2.58
N SER A 173 11.68 -7.65 3.17
CA SER A 173 10.28 -7.33 3.42
C SER A 173 9.69 -6.46 2.33
N ARG A 174 8.37 -6.27 2.36
CA ARG A 174 7.74 -5.15 1.67
C ARG A 174 8.24 -3.81 2.22
N TYR A 175 8.15 -2.77 1.39
CA TYR A 175 8.61 -1.43 1.75
C TYR A 175 7.81 -0.86 2.93
N ALA A 176 8.50 -0.27 3.91
CA ALA A 176 7.92 0.46 5.04
C ALA A 176 6.80 -0.30 5.78
N LEU A 177 7.17 -1.40 6.46
CA LEU A 177 6.29 -2.09 7.40
C LEU A 177 5.72 -1.15 8.47
N HIS A 178 4.46 -1.36 8.87
CA HIS A 178 3.74 -0.49 9.79
C HIS A 178 2.81 -1.28 10.73
N GLY A 179 2.50 -0.73 11.90
CA GLY A 179 1.50 -1.27 12.83
C GLY A 179 1.94 -2.47 13.69
N GLY A 180 3.21 -2.87 13.60
CA GLY A 180 3.77 -4.05 14.27
C GLY A 180 3.23 -5.37 13.70
N PRO A 181 4.06 -6.42 13.61
CA PRO A 181 3.57 -7.74 13.18
C PRO A 181 2.47 -8.26 14.11
N LYS A 182 1.61 -9.13 13.57
CA LYS A 182 0.60 -9.86 14.33
C LYS A 182 0.82 -11.36 14.13
N PHE A 183 0.55 -12.17 15.14
CA PHE A 183 0.79 -13.60 15.10
C PHE A 183 -0.53 -14.37 15.01
N SER A 184 -0.48 -15.56 14.42
CA SER A 184 -1.53 -16.56 14.66
C SER A 184 -1.53 -16.96 16.14
N PRO A 185 -2.66 -17.47 16.68
CA PRO A 185 -2.76 -17.82 18.10
C PRO A 185 -1.73 -18.86 18.58
N ASP A 186 -1.30 -19.74 17.69
CA ASP A 186 -0.27 -20.76 17.94
C ASP A 186 1.17 -20.23 17.81
N GLY A 187 1.34 -18.96 17.43
CA GLY A 187 2.64 -18.32 17.23
C GLY A 187 3.40 -18.76 15.97
N ARG A 188 2.84 -19.63 15.12
CA ARG A 188 3.55 -20.16 13.94
C ARG A 188 3.62 -19.16 12.79
N PHE A 189 2.50 -18.51 12.47
CA PHE A 189 2.44 -17.55 11.38
C PHE A 189 2.56 -16.14 11.91
N VAL A 190 3.26 -15.31 11.15
CA VAL A 190 3.34 -13.87 11.39
C VAL A 190 2.82 -13.11 10.17
N PHE A 191 2.05 -12.07 10.44
CA PHE A 191 1.43 -11.19 9.46
C PHE A 191 2.05 -9.80 9.56
N PHE A 192 2.62 -9.34 8.46
CA PHE A 192 3.17 -7.99 8.33
C PHE A 192 2.22 -7.13 7.50
N GLY A 193 1.96 -5.91 7.95
CA GLY A 193 1.32 -4.88 7.14
C GLY A 193 2.34 -3.83 6.68
N SER A 194 2.30 -3.44 5.41
CA SER A 194 3.08 -2.33 4.87
C SER A 194 2.24 -1.06 4.73
N ARG A 195 2.90 0.10 4.71
CA ARG A 195 2.18 1.38 4.59
C ARG A 195 1.50 1.55 3.24
N ASP A 196 2.03 0.96 2.18
CA ASP A 196 1.47 0.96 0.83
C ASP A 196 0.45 -0.16 0.57
N GLY A 197 0.01 -0.84 1.64
CA GLY A 197 -1.18 -1.68 1.67
C GLY A 197 -0.96 -3.17 1.45
N TRP A 198 0.28 -3.65 1.40
CA TRP A 198 0.57 -5.09 1.35
C TRP A 198 0.43 -5.75 2.71
N ILE A 199 -0.11 -6.96 2.71
CA ILE A 199 -0.10 -7.89 3.83
C ILE A 199 0.76 -9.08 3.41
N THR A 200 1.75 -9.43 4.23
CA THR A 200 2.61 -10.61 4.02
C THR A 200 2.33 -11.61 5.14
N LYS A 201 1.88 -12.82 4.79
CA LYS A 201 1.83 -13.98 5.71
C LYS A 201 3.13 -14.75 5.59
N TYR A 202 3.81 -14.96 6.70
CA TYR A 202 5.08 -15.67 6.77
C TYR A 202 5.00 -16.83 7.75
N ASP A 203 5.52 -18.00 7.36
CA ASP A 203 5.60 -19.19 8.21
C ASP A 203 6.95 -19.23 8.92
N LEU A 204 6.94 -19.02 10.24
CA LEU A 204 8.17 -19.00 11.03
C LEU A 204 8.85 -20.38 11.05
N TYR A 205 8.10 -21.47 10.87
CA TYR A 205 8.66 -22.82 10.97
C TYR A 205 9.44 -23.20 9.72
N THR A 206 8.94 -22.80 8.54
CA THR A 206 9.59 -23.08 7.25
C THR A 206 10.44 -21.94 6.73
N LEU A 207 10.39 -20.78 7.40
CA LEU A 207 11.11 -19.56 7.04
C LEU A 207 10.77 -19.06 5.63
N GLN A 208 9.48 -19.11 5.28
CA GLN A 208 9.00 -18.77 3.94
C GLN A 208 7.79 -17.85 3.98
N VAL A 209 7.71 -16.95 2.99
CA VAL A 209 6.48 -16.22 2.67
C VAL A 209 5.47 -17.23 2.14
N VAL A 210 4.28 -17.27 2.75
CA VAL A 210 3.19 -18.16 2.36
C VAL A 210 2.32 -17.50 1.32
N ALA A 211 1.90 -16.27 1.59
CA ALA A 211 1.04 -15.50 0.71
C ALA A 211 1.23 -14.00 0.94
N GLU A 212 0.97 -13.23 -0.10
CA GLU A 212 0.89 -11.77 -0.02
C GLU A 212 -0.34 -11.27 -0.75
N VAL A 213 -0.96 -10.22 -0.23
CA VAL A 213 -2.10 -9.54 -0.89
C VAL A 213 -2.02 -8.05 -0.61
N ARG A 214 -2.48 -7.23 -1.56
CA ARG A 214 -2.55 -5.78 -1.37
C ARG A 214 -3.99 -5.37 -1.03
N ALA A 215 -4.22 -5.01 0.22
CA ALA A 215 -5.53 -4.65 0.77
C ALA A 215 -5.96 -3.20 0.47
N GLY A 216 -5.02 -2.33 0.12
CA GLY A 216 -5.28 -0.92 -0.14
C GLY A 216 -4.05 -0.21 -0.71
N LEU A 217 -4.14 1.12 -0.79
CA LEU A 217 -3.06 1.99 -1.30
C LEU A 217 -2.34 2.73 -0.19
N ASN A 218 -3.02 2.96 0.95
CA ASN A 218 -2.43 3.47 2.18
C ASN A 218 -3.07 2.77 3.38
N MET A 219 -2.32 1.89 4.04
CA MET A 219 -2.79 1.07 5.16
C MET A 219 -2.19 1.53 6.49
N ARG A 220 -2.99 1.43 7.56
CA ARG A 220 -2.59 1.79 8.93
C ARG A 220 -2.05 0.62 9.72
N ASN A 221 -2.84 -0.43 9.86
CA ASN A 221 -2.42 -1.65 10.51
C ASN A 221 -3.34 -2.82 10.10
N VAL A 222 -2.95 -4.01 10.58
CA VAL A 222 -3.74 -5.23 10.52
C VAL A 222 -4.01 -5.75 11.92
N ALA A 223 -5.09 -6.52 12.07
CA ALA A 223 -5.41 -7.33 13.23
C ALA A 223 -5.68 -8.78 12.80
N VAL A 224 -5.32 -9.74 13.64
CA VAL A 224 -5.59 -11.17 13.45
C VAL A 224 -6.58 -11.59 14.53
N SER A 225 -7.63 -12.33 14.17
CA SER A 225 -8.64 -12.76 15.13
C SER A 225 -8.06 -13.73 16.17
N GLY A 226 -8.62 -13.73 17.38
CA GLY A 226 -8.20 -14.65 18.45
C GLY A 226 -8.38 -16.14 18.12
N ASP A 227 -9.26 -16.47 17.16
CA ASP A 227 -9.42 -17.83 16.63
C ASP A 227 -8.48 -18.16 15.45
N GLY A 228 -7.67 -17.19 15.01
CA GLY A 228 -6.70 -17.33 13.92
C GLY A 228 -7.31 -17.45 12.53
N ARG A 229 -8.63 -17.31 12.37
CA ARG A 229 -9.33 -17.54 11.10
C ARG A 229 -9.39 -16.30 10.20
N TRP A 230 -9.19 -15.11 10.75
CA TRP A 230 -9.44 -13.86 10.05
C TRP A 230 -8.29 -12.86 10.22
N VAL A 231 -8.09 -12.07 9.17
CA VAL A 231 -7.18 -10.92 9.17
C VAL A 231 -7.96 -9.70 8.71
N LEU A 232 -8.00 -8.64 9.53
CA LEU A 232 -8.66 -7.39 9.19
C LEU A 232 -7.61 -6.31 8.92
N ALA A 233 -7.70 -5.65 7.77
CA ALA A 233 -6.86 -4.52 7.39
C ALA A 233 -7.63 -3.20 7.51
N GLY A 234 -7.01 -2.17 8.10
CA GLY A 234 -7.57 -0.81 8.19
C GLY A 234 -6.86 0.17 7.28
N ASN A 235 -7.60 0.76 6.33
CA ASN A 235 -7.04 1.63 5.31
C ASN A 235 -7.40 3.11 5.49
N TYR A 236 -6.44 3.97 5.14
CA TYR A 236 -6.69 5.38 4.83
C TYR A 236 -7.16 5.57 3.39
N LEU A 237 -6.59 4.82 2.46
CA LEU A 237 -6.93 4.92 1.05
C LEU A 237 -7.03 3.52 0.40
N PRO A 238 -8.19 3.15 -0.15
CA PRO A 238 -9.50 3.77 0.10
C PRO A 238 -9.86 3.77 1.59
N GLY A 239 -10.78 4.64 2.02
CA GLY A 239 -11.29 4.64 3.40
C GLY A 239 -12.21 3.45 3.64
N ASN A 240 -11.64 2.31 4.05
CA ASN A 240 -12.36 1.08 4.30
C ASN A 240 -11.62 0.16 5.29
N VAL A 241 -12.32 -0.86 5.79
CA VAL A 241 -11.68 -2.06 6.33
C VAL A 241 -11.88 -3.24 5.38
N VAL A 242 -10.88 -4.12 5.28
CA VAL A 242 -10.91 -5.29 4.40
C VAL A 242 -10.63 -6.53 5.21
N LEU A 243 -11.56 -7.48 5.16
CA LEU A 243 -11.52 -8.75 5.86
C LEU A 243 -11.00 -9.84 4.92
N PHE A 244 -10.02 -10.57 5.40
CA PHE A 244 -9.46 -11.76 4.77
C PHE A 244 -9.60 -12.98 5.67
N ASP A 245 -9.58 -14.16 5.08
CA ASP A 245 -9.33 -15.39 5.84
C ASP A 245 -7.85 -15.50 6.22
N ALA A 246 -7.52 -16.55 6.99
CA ALA A 246 -6.17 -16.82 7.45
C ALA A 246 -5.15 -17.03 6.31
N ASP A 247 -5.59 -17.38 5.10
CA ASP A 247 -4.75 -17.57 3.91
C ASP A 247 -4.77 -16.34 2.99
N LEU A 248 -5.23 -15.20 3.51
CA LEU A 248 -5.28 -13.92 2.83
C LEU A 248 -6.20 -13.91 1.60
N GLN A 249 -7.22 -14.76 1.55
CA GLN A 249 -8.29 -14.65 0.56
C GLN A 249 -9.26 -13.54 0.96
N LEU A 250 -9.63 -12.68 0.01
CA LEU A 250 -10.59 -11.62 0.25
C LEU A 250 -11.97 -12.22 0.59
N VAL A 251 -12.45 -11.91 1.79
CA VAL A 251 -13.77 -12.29 2.29
C VAL A 251 -14.75 -11.15 2.05
N ARG A 252 -14.43 -9.94 2.54
CA ARG A 252 -15.34 -8.79 2.46
C ARG A 252 -14.63 -7.46 2.63
N SER A 253 -15.08 -6.46 1.89
CA SER A 253 -14.71 -5.05 2.07
C SER A 253 -15.85 -4.27 2.70
N TYR A 254 -15.55 -3.42 3.68
CA TYR A 254 -16.51 -2.55 4.36
C TYR A 254 -16.08 -1.08 4.17
N PRO A 255 -16.76 -0.31 3.31
CA PRO A 255 -16.53 1.12 3.20
C PRO A 255 -16.70 1.79 4.57
N ALA A 256 -15.73 2.58 5.02
CA ALA A 256 -15.81 3.28 6.29
C ALA A 256 -16.65 4.55 6.11
N THR A 257 -17.97 4.37 6.04
CA THR A 257 -18.94 5.45 5.80
C THR A 257 -19.96 5.52 6.91
N SER A 258 -20.54 6.70 7.16
CA SER A 258 -21.68 6.83 8.08
C SER A 258 -22.84 5.94 7.64
N LEU A 259 -23.74 5.62 8.57
CA LEU A 259 -24.91 4.76 8.31
C LEU A 259 -25.75 5.20 7.09
N ASP A 260 -25.85 6.50 6.85
CA ASP A 260 -26.57 7.08 5.71
C ASP A 260 -25.74 7.16 4.41
N GLY A 261 -24.48 6.71 4.44
CA GLY A 261 -23.53 6.71 3.33
C GLY A 261 -23.02 8.09 2.88
N LYS A 262 -23.40 9.18 3.58
CA LYS A 262 -23.10 10.55 3.11
C LYS A 262 -21.72 11.06 3.50
N ARG A 263 -21.13 10.46 4.53
CA ARG A 263 -19.80 10.85 5.02
C ARG A 263 -18.88 9.65 5.01
N ASN A 264 -17.61 9.92 4.78
CA ASN A 264 -16.57 8.93 4.60
C ASN A 264 -15.52 9.14 5.69
N SER A 265 -14.84 8.08 6.08
CA SER A 265 -13.74 8.13 7.01
C SER A 265 -12.57 7.30 6.54
N ARG A 266 -11.38 7.76 6.89
CA ARG A 266 -10.21 6.91 7.01
C ARG A 266 -10.34 6.02 8.24
N VAL A 267 -9.71 4.85 8.23
CA VAL A 267 -9.60 4.00 9.42
C VAL A 267 -8.33 4.33 10.17
N SER A 268 -8.43 4.69 11.44
CA SER A 268 -7.30 5.06 12.30
C SER A 268 -6.48 3.83 12.70
N ALA A 269 -7.17 2.81 13.21
CA ALA A 269 -6.60 1.53 13.63
C ALA A 269 -7.67 0.45 13.76
N VAL A 270 -7.25 -0.81 13.61
CA VAL A 270 -8.04 -2.01 13.91
C VAL A 270 -7.39 -2.86 15.00
N TYR A 271 -8.19 -3.49 15.85
CA TYR A 271 -7.72 -4.35 16.94
C TYR A 271 -8.61 -5.59 17.06
N ASP A 272 -8.05 -6.70 17.52
CA ASP A 272 -8.84 -7.85 17.94
C ASP A 272 -9.24 -7.73 19.42
N ALA A 273 -10.48 -8.12 19.72
CA ALA A 273 -11.01 -8.25 21.07
C ALA A 273 -11.41 -9.72 21.32
N ALA A 274 -10.41 -10.62 21.38
CA ALA A 274 -10.60 -12.07 21.48
C ALA A 274 -11.69 -12.55 22.45
N PRO A 275 -11.83 -12.02 23.69
CA PRO A 275 -12.89 -12.47 24.61
C PRO A 275 -14.31 -12.19 24.12
N ARG A 276 -14.46 -11.19 23.23
CA ARG A 276 -15.72 -10.79 22.60
C ARG A 276 -15.91 -11.40 21.21
N GLN A 277 -14.87 -12.06 20.70
CA GLN A 277 -14.82 -12.63 19.36
C GLN A 277 -15.18 -11.61 18.26
N SER A 278 -14.55 -10.43 18.34
CA SER A 278 -14.82 -9.30 17.45
C SER A 278 -13.56 -8.49 17.15
N PHE A 279 -13.60 -7.73 16.07
CA PHE A 279 -12.64 -6.67 15.78
C PHE A 279 -13.20 -5.31 16.20
N ILE A 280 -12.35 -4.45 16.76
CA ILE A 280 -12.64 -3.06 17.05
C ILE A 280 -11.99 -2.17 15.99
N VAL A 281 -12.77 -1.26 15.41
CA VAL A 281 -12.33 -0.35 14.35
C VAL A 281 -12.52 1.10 14.81
N ALA A 282 -11.42 1.83 14.91
CA ALA A 282 -11.44 3.26 15.20
C ALA A 282 -11.47 4.07 13.90
N LEU A 283 -12.48 4.92 13.73
CA LEU A 283 -12.59 5.81 12.57
C LEU A 283 -11.96 7.18 12.86
N LYS A 284 -11.35 7.77 11.84
CA LYS A 284 -10.60 9.02 11.97
C LYS A 284 -11.44 10.27 11.76
N ASP A 285 -12.36 10.23 10.81
CA ASP A 285 -13.10 11.39 10.32
C ASP A 285 -14.59 11.32 10.69
N LEU A 286 -15.03 10.20 11.28
CA LEU A 286 -16.36 10.00 11.82
C LEU A 286 -16.30 9.83 13.35
N PRO A 287 -17.27 10.39 14.10
CA PRO A 287 -17.39 10.19 15.55
C PRO A 287 -18.01 8.81 15.86
N GLU A 288 -17.45 7.76 15.27
CA GLU A 288 -17.94 6.39 15.35
C GLU A 288 -16.78 5.43 15.68
N LEU A 289 -17.12 4.37 16.42
CA LEU A 289 -16.28 3.19 16.65
C LEU A 289 -17.10 2.00 16.20
N TRP A 290 -16.52 1.10 15.41
CA TRP A 290 -17.22 -0.12 15.01
C TRP A 290 -16.69 -1.32 15.77
N GLU A 291 -17.60 -2.26 16.02
CA GLU A 291 -17.28 -3.61 16.45
C GLU A 291 -17.81 -4.57 15.38
N ILE A 292 -16.92 -5.36 14.78
CA ILE A 292 -17.26 -6.33 13.73
C ILE A 292 -17.10 -7.72 14.33
N SER A 293 -18.20 -8.43 14.52
CA SER A 293 -18.18 -9.74 15.16
C SER A 293 -17.72 -10.83 14.19
N TYR A 294 -16.89 -11.75 14.67
CA TYR A 294 -16.61 -13.02 14.00
C TYR A 294 -17.18 -14.22 14.77
N ASN A 295 -17.98 -13.97 15.81
CA ASN A 295 -18.74 -15.00 16.51
C ASN A 295 -19.91 -15.49 15.63
N PRO A 296 -19.95 -16.77 15.23
CA PRO A 296 -21.07 -17.30 14.45
C PRO A 296 -22.41 -17.31 15.20
N LYS A 297 -22.40 -17.09 16.53
CA LYS A 297 -23.57 -17.00 17.40
C LYS A 297 -23.85 -15.56 17.85
N ALA A 298 -23.28 -14.56 17.17
CA ALA A 298 -23.56 -13.17 17.50
C ALA A 298 -25.05 -12.87 17.31
N GLU A 299 -25.64 -12.16 18.28
CA GLU A 299 -26.99 -11.63 18.13
C GLU A 299 -27.03 -10.62 16.96
N PRO A 300 -28.15 -10.53 16.23
CA PRO A 300 -28.28 -9.56 15.16
C PRO A 300 -28.13 -8.12 15.66
N ILE A 301 -27.53 -7.26 14.83
CA ILE A 301 -27.42 -5.82 15.12
C ILE A 301 -28.60 -5.11 14.45
N HIS A 302 -29.19 -4.16 15.16
CA HIS A 302 -30.25 -3.31 14.64
C HIS A 302 -29.74 -1.88 14.50
N ASP A 303 -29.99 -1.27 13.34
CA ASP A 303 -29.62 0.11 13.10
C ASP A 303 -30.58 1.08 13.79
N GLY A 304 -30.04 2.09 14.49
CA GLY A 304 -30.82 3.16 15.11
C GLY A 304 -31.32 2.86 16.53
N TYR A 305 -32.20 3.73 17.04
CA TYR A 305 -32.83 3.53 18.35
C TYR A 305 -33.96 2.52 18.23
N VAL A 306 -33.79 1.33 18.82
CA VAL A 306 -34.84 0.33 18.93
C VAL A 306 -35.55 0.52 20.27
N HIS A 307 -36.86 0.75 20.25
CA HIS A 307 -37.66 0.93 21.46
C HIS A 307 -37.93 -0.41 22.19
N ASP A 308 -38.17 -1.50 21.45
CA ASP A 308 -38.22 -2.87 22.01
C ASP A 308 -37.72 -3.92 20.99
N PHE A 309 -36.66 -4.65 21.35
CA PHE A 309 -36.07 -5.71 20.52
C PHE A 309 -36.97 -6.95 20.39
N ARG A 310 -37.93 -7.15 21.31
CA ARG A 310 -38.83 -8.32 21.32
C ARG A 310 -39.93 -8.26 20.27
N MET A 311 -40.23 -7.06 19.78
CA MET A 311 -41.34 -6.80 18.87
C MET A 311 -40.94 -6.79 17.39
N GLY A 312 -39.64 -6.99 17.07
CA GLY A 312 -39.16 -7.01 15.69
C GLY A 312 -39.31 -5.67 14.95
N GLU A 313 -39.40 -4.56 15.69
CA GLU A 313 -39.68 -3.21 15.14
C GLU A 313 -38.52 -2.62 14.32
N ALA A 314 -37.35 -3.25 14.33
CA ALA A 314 -36.20 -2.86 13.53
C ALA A 314 -35.72 -4.01 12.64
N ILE A 315 -35.39 -3.71 11.39
CA ILE A 315 -34.82 -4.67 10.44
C ILE A 315 -33.42 -5.04 10.93
N ALA A 316 -33.27 -6.28 11.39
CA ALA A 316 -31.99 -6.84 11.81
C ALA A 316 -31.02 -6.92 10.62
N LYS A 317 -29.76 -6.56 10.87
CA LYS A 317 -28.64 -6.81 9.96
C LYS A 317 -27.70 -7.82 10.61
N ASN A 318 -27.08 -8.65 9.76
CA ASN A 318 -25.96 -9.47 10.19
C ASN A 318 -24.79 -8.52 10.50
N GLY A 319 -24.38 -8.50 11.77
CA GLY A 319 -23.23 -7.74 12.28
C GLY A 319 -21.88 -8.31 11.88
#